data_AF-A0A1N7J8A3-F1
#
_entry.id   AF-A0A1N7J8A3-F1
#
_cell.length_a   1.000
_cell.length_b   1.000
_cell.length_c   1.000
_cell.angle_alpha   90.00
_cell.angle_beta   90.00
_cell.angle_gamma   90.00
#
_symmetry.space_group_name_H-M   'P 1'
#
loop_
_entity.id
_entity.type
_entity.pdbx_description
1 polymer ?
#
loop_
_entity_poly.entity_id
_entity_poly.type
_entity_poly.pdbx_seq_one_letter_code
_entity_poly.pdbx_strand_id
1 'polypeptide(L)'
;MVDVGDEVVDVVVVFDALTQDQLVGIVDIQLRGLAARLAERRLVLEVSDPAKRWLADRGYDPAYGARPLRRLIQKEIGDKLDKEVLAGEIRDGDAVRVDADPEGETLDVNAK
;
A
#
# COMPACT_ATOMS: atom_id res chain seq x y z
N MET A 1 -56.76 18.09 3.47
CA MET A 1 -55.34 18.05 3.06
C MET A 1 -54.54 17.96 4.33
N VAL A 2 -54.01 16.78 4.63
CA VAL A 2 -53.02 16.62 5.70
C VAL A 2 -51.70 16.63 4.95
N ASP A 3 -50.94 17.71 5.13
CA ASP A 3 -49.60 17.84 4.60
C ASP A 3 -48.71 16.91 5.43
N VAL A 4 -48.36 15.76 4.84
CA VAL A 4 -47.30 14.91 5.38
C VAL A 4 -46.03 15.52 4.84
N GLY A 5 -45.48 16.49 5.58
CA GLY A 5 -44.14 16.98 5.36
C GLY A 5 -43.19 15.78 5.46
N ASP A 6 -42.71 15.33 4.32
CA ASP A 6 -41.66 14.32 4.19
C ASP A 6 -40.41 14.94 4.84
N GLU A 7 -40.17 14.62 6.11
CA GLU A 7 -39.00 15.07 6.85
C GLU A 7 -37.82 14.27 6.32
N VAL A 8 -37.11 14.83 5.34
CA VAL A 8 -35.94 14.21 4.71
C VAL A 8 -34.85 14.13 5.77
N VAL A 9 -34.63 12.94 6.33
CA VAL A 9 -33.54 12.70 7.27
C VAL A 9 -32.23 12.65 6.49
N ASP A 10 -31.40 13.70 6.61
CA ASP A 10 -30.02 13.65 6.16
C ASP A 10 -29.23 12.69 7.07
N VAL A 11 -28.92 11.50 6.56
CA VAL A 11 -28.09 10.53 7.28
C VAL A 11 -26.64 10.98 7.24
N VAL A 12 -26.14 11.47 8.37
CA VAL A 12 -24.71 11.77 8.55
C VAL A 12 -23.98 10.47 8.88
N VAL A 13 -23.11 10.02 7.98
CA VAL A 13 -22.22 8.87 8.22
C VAL A 13 -20.94 9.37 8.87
N VAL A 14 -20.67 8.91 10.10
CA VAL A 14 -19.40 9.16 10.80
C VAL A 14 -18.46 8.00 10.52
N PHE A 15 -17.21 8.30 10.16
CA PHE A 15 -16.17 7.30 9.96
C PHE A 15 -15.20 7.33 11.14
N ASP A 16 -14.94 6.16 11.72
CA ASP A 16 -13.91 5.99 12.74
C ASP A 16 -12.51 6.01 12.12
N ALA A 17 -11.51 6.30 12.96
CA ALA A 17 -10.11 6.17 12.58
C ALA A 17 -9.77 4.71 12.23
N LEU A 18 -8.86 4.53 11.27
CA LEU A 18 -8.43 3.21 10.84
C LEU A 18 -7.56 2.55 11.91
N THR A 19 -7.85 1.30 12.23
CA THR A 19 -6.98 0.44 13.02
C THR A 19 -5.76 0.00 12.20
N GLN A 20 -4.70 -0.47 12.88
CA GLN A 20 -3.49 -0.93 12.21
C GLN A 20 -3.75 -2.12 11.28
N ASP A 21 -4.60 -3.07 11.68
CA ASP A 21 -4.96 -4.23 10.84
C ASP A 21 -5.73 -3.80 9.59
N GLN A 22 -6.62 -2.80 9.71
CA GLN A 22 -7.31 -2.22 8.55
C GLN A 22 -6.31 -1.52 7.61
N LEU A 23 -5.32 -0.81 8.15
CA LEU A 23 -4.27 -0.19 7.34
C LEU A 23 -3.43 -1.24 6.60
N VAL A 24 -3.05 -2.34 7.26
CA VAL A 24 -2.37 -3.46 6.61
C VAL A 24 -3.23 -4.06 5.49
N GLY A 25 -4.53 -4.24 5.71
CA GLY A 25 -5.45 -4.67 4.66
C GLY A 25 -5.53 -3.70 3.46
N ILE A 26 -5.45 -2.39 3.72
CA ILE A 26 -5.38 -1.37 2.66
C ILE A 26 -4.04 -1.44 1.93
N VAL A 27 -2.93 -1.66 2.64
CA VAL A 27 -1.61 -1.92 2.06
C VAL A 27 -1.68 -3.12 1.11
N ASP A 28 -2.27 -4.24 1.54
CA ASP A 28 -2.43 -5.44 0.69
C ASP A 28 -3.21 -5.16 -0.60
N ILE A 29 -4.28 -4.34 -0.55
CA ILE A 29 -5.02 -3.93 -1.75
C ILE A 29 -4.10 -3.17 -2.73
N GLN A 30 -3.29 -2.25 -2.22
CA GLN A 30 -2.40 -1.44 -3.05
C GLN A 30 -1.22 -2.25 -3.60
N LEU A 31 -0.66 -3.15 -2.79
CA LEU A 31 0.39 -4.08 -3.20
C LEU A 31 -0.12 -5.03 -4.29
N ARG A 32 -1.37 -5.50 -4.25
CA ARG A 32 -1.95 -6.27 -5.37
C ARG A 32 -1.97 -5.48 -6.67
N GLY A 33 -2.30 -4.19 -6.62
CA GLY A 33 -2.23 -3.31 -7.80
C GLY A 33 -0.80 -3.08 -8.30
N LEU A 34 0.20 -3.08 -7.43
CA LEU A 34 1.61 -3.07 -7.84
C LEU A 34 2.02 -4.42 -8.45
N ALA A 35 1.73 -5.53 -7.77
CA ALA A 35 2.03 -6.88 -8.23
C ALA A 35 1.44 -7.16 -9.63
N ALA A 36 0.22 -6.70 -9.90
CA ALA A 36 -0.39 -6.84 -11.23
C ALA A 36 0.43 -6.14 -12.33
N ARG A 37 0.93 -4.92 -12.06
CA ARG A 37 1.78 -4.18 -13.00
C ARG A 37 3.14 -4.85 -13.19
N LEU A 38 3.70 -5.42 -12.12
CA LEU A 38 4.98 -6.14 -12.18
C LEU A 38 4.86 -7.47 -12.94
N ALA A 39 3.71 -8.13 -12.85
CA ALA A 39 3.44 -9.37 -13.59
C ALA A 39 3.45 -9.16 -15.11
N GLU A 40 3.16 -7.95 -15.62
CA GLU A 40 3.32 -7.61 -17.05
C GLU A 40 4.78 -7.76 -17.53
N ARG A 41 5.74 -7.67 -16.61
CA ARG A 41 7.18 -7.93 -16.84
C ARG A 41 7.64 -9.30 -16.34
N ARG A 42 6.70 -10.20 -16.04
CA ARG A 42 6.94 -11.54 -15.46
C ARG A 42 7.62 -11.50 -14.08
N LEU A 43 7.56 -10.37 -13.38
CA LEU A 43 8.09 -10.26 -12.03
C LEU A 43 7.05 -10.72 -11.00
N VAL A 44 7.49 -11.45 -9.98
CA VAL A 44 6.66 -11.86 -8.83
C VAL A 44 7.00 -10.98 -7.63
N LEU A 45 6.00 -10.36 -6.99
CA LEU A 45 6.22 -9.52 -5.82
C LEU A 45 5.91 -10.31 -4.53
N GLU A 46 6.92 -10.47 -3.67
CA GLU A 46 6.80 -11.05 -2.33
C GLU A 46 7.08 -9.98 -1.28
N VAL A 47 6.08 -9.61 -0.47
CA VAL A 47 6.22 -8.59 0.59
C VAL A 47 6.02 -9.22 1.96
N SER A 48 7.00 -9.04 2.84
CA SER A 48 6.95 -9.58 4.21
C SER A 48 5.90 -8.87 5.08
N ASP A 49 5.43 -9.54 6.13
CA ASP A 49 4.54 -8.91 7.11
C ASP A 49 5.18 -7.70 7.82
N PRO A 50 6.47 -7.73 8.22
CA PRO A 50 7.17 -6.54 8.71
C PRO A 50 7.11 -5.35 7.73
N ALA A 51 7.36 -5.57 6.43
CA ALA A 51 7.28 -4.51 5.43
C ALA A 51 5.86 -3.95 5.28
N LYS A 52 4.83 -4.79 5.33
CA LYS A 52 3.43 -4.34 5.28
C LYS A 52 3.06 -3.46 6.48
N ARG A 53 3.48 -3.85 7.69
CA ARG A 53 3.27 -3.05 8.90
C ARG A 53 4.02 -1.72 8.82
N TRP A 54 5.26 -1.76 8.36
CA TRP A 54 6.06 -0.55 8.14
C TRP A 54 5.36 0.44 7.20
N LEU A 55 4.80 -0.06 6.08
CA LEU A 55 4.03 0.76 5.13
C LEU A 55 2.76 1.34 5.77
N ALA A 56 2.03 0.53 6.54
CA ALA A 56 0.84 0.97 7.24
C ALA A 56 1.15 2.11 8.22
N ASP A 57 2.20 1.96 9.01
CA ASP A 57 2.60 2.92 10.04
C ASP A 57 3.12 4.23 9.43
N ARG A 58 3.95 4.15 8.38
CA ARG A 58 4.53 5.32 7.71
C ARG A 58 3.56 6.01 6.75
N GLY A 59 2.55 5.30 6.26
CA GLY A 59 1.65 5.79 5.21
C GLY A 59 0.29 6.27 5.73
N TYR A 60 0.02 6.13 7.02
CA TYR A 60 -1.15 6.68 7.68
C TYR A 60 -0.89 8.09 8.20
N ASP A 61 -1.84 8.98 7.94
CA ASP A 61 -1.88 10.32 8.52
C ASP A 61 -3.27 10.55 9.12
N PRO A 62 -3.42 10.96 10.39
CA PRO A 62 -4.75 11.17 10.99
C PRO A 62 -5.63 12.20 10.25
N ALA A 63 -5.03 13.20 9.60
CA ALA A 63 -5.76 14.22 8.84
C ALA A 63 -6.14 13.72 7.42
N TYR A 64 -5.36 12.82 6.84
CA TYR A 64 -5.56 12.36 5.46
C TYR A 64 -5.96 10.88 5.34
N GLY A 65 -6.04 10.16 6.45
CA GLY A 65 -6.21 8.70 6.50
C GLY A 65 -5.12 7.95 5.73
N ALA A 66 -5.54 6.87 5.08
CA ALA A 66 -4.69 6.01 4.25
C ALA A 66 -4.30 6.61 2.89
N ARG A 67 -4.75 7.83 2.54
CA ARG A 67 -4.52 8.44 1.21
C ARG A 67 -3.03 8.53 0.81
N PRO A 68 -2.07 8.81 1.72
CA PRO A 68 -0.65 8.87 1.37
C PRO A 68 -0.02 7.52 0.97
N LEU A 69 -0.62 6.39 1.36
CA LEU A 69 -0.04 5.05 1.15
C LEU A 69 0.38 4.77 -0.29
N ARG A 70 -0.43 5.19 -1.28
CA ARG A 70 -0.14 4.90 -2.68
C ARG A 70 1.18 5.52 -3.12
N ARG A 71 1.42 6.76 -2.68
CA ARG A 71 2.66 7.48 -2.98
C ARG A 71 3.84 6.86 -2.23
N LEU A 72 3.63 6.45 -0.98
CA LEU A 72 4.66 5.78 -0.19
C LEU A 72 5.10 4.46 -0.83
N ILE A 73 4.16 3.59 -1.20
CA ILE A 73 4.43 2.30 -1.86
C ILE A 73 5.18 2.52 -3.19
N GLN A 74 4.76 3.51 -3.99
CA GLN A 74 5.47 3.83 -5.23
C GLN A 74 6.92 4.23 -4.95
N LYS A 75 7.16 5.12 -3.98
CA LYS A 75 8.51 5.59 -3.65
C LYS A 75 9.40 4.49 -3.06
N GLU A 76 8.88 3.73 -2.11
CA GLU A 76 9.69 2.79 -1.32
C GLU A 76 9.85 1.42 -1.96
N ILE A 77 8.98 1.07 -2.91
CA ILE A 77 9.08 -0.21 -3.64
C ILE A 77 9.27 0.05 -5.14
N GLY A 78 8.35 0.76 -5.77
CA GLY A 78 8.37 0.98 -7.23
C GLY A 78 9.66 1.66 -7.71
N ASP A 79 9.99 2.82 -7.14
CA ASP A 79 11.15 3.61 -7.57
C ASP A 79 12.49 2.92 -7.22
N LYS A 80 12.52 2.08 -6.16
CA LYS A 80 13.71 1.26 -5.83
C LYS A 80 13.86 0.12 -6.84
N LEU A 81 12.77 -0.59 -7.13
CA LEU A 81 12.75 -1.64 -8.14
C LEU A 81 13.16 -1.11 -9.52
N ASP A 82 12.71 0.08 -9.91
CA ASP A 82 13.12 0.71 -11.17
C ASP A 82 14.65 0.90 -11.25
N LYS A 83 15.30 1.26 -10.13
CA LYS A 83 16.76 1.39 -10.07
C LYS A 83 17.45 0.04 -10.21
N GLU A 84 16.98 -0.99 -9.50
CA GLU A 84 17.56 -2.34 -9.57
C GLU A 84 17.41 -2.96 -10.97
N VAL A 85 16.29 -2.73 -11.64
CA VAL A 85 16.07 -3.15 -13.03
C VAL A 85 17.01 -2.42 -13.98
N LEU A 86 17.21 -1.11 -13.80
CA LEU A 86 18.16 -0.33 -14.61
C LEU A 86 19.61 -0.74 -14.36
N ALA A 87 19.95 -1.15 -13.14
CA ALA A 87 21.26 -1.71 -12.79
C ALA A 87 21.48 -3.12 -13.37
N GLY A 88 20.39 -3.83 -13.71
CA GLY A 88 20.43 -5.19 -14.23
C GLY A 88 20.51 -6.28 -13.15
N GLU A 89 20.31 -5.90 -11.89
CA GLU A 89 20.29 -6.77 -10.71
C GLU A 89 18.95 -7.52 -10.58
N ILE A 90 17.84 -6.89 -10.97
CA ILE A 90 16.53 -7.54 -11.11
C ILE A 90 16.15 -7.63 -12.58
N ARG A 91 15.74 -8.81 -13.02
CA ARG A 91 15.42 -9.12 -14.42
C ARG A 91 14.03 -9.73 -14.56
N ASP A 92 13.49 -9.63 -15.77
CA ASP A 92 12.23 -10.28 -16.11
C ASP A 92 12.23 -11.76 -15.70
N GLY A 93 11.19 -12.19 -14.98
CA GLY A 93 11.05 -13.55 -14.47
C GLY A 93 11.47 -13.73 -13.01
N ASP A 94 12.15 -12.75 -12.42
CA ASP A 94 12.59 -12.82 -11.04
C ASP A 94 11.44 -12.67 -10.03
N ALA A 95 11.63 -13.25 -8.85
CA ALA A 95 10.85 -12.90 -7.68
C ALA A 95 11.55 -11.76 -6.93
N VAL A 96 10.83 -10.67 -6.73
CA VAL A 96 11.26 -9.49 -5.97
C VAL A 96 10.78 -9.65 -4.54
N ARG A 97 11.73 -9.73 -3.60
CA ARG A 97 11.44 -9.75 -2.17
C ARG A 97 11.56 -8.34 -1.60
N VAL A 98 10.53 -7.94 -0.85
CA VAL A 98 10.48 -6.69 -0.08
C VAL A 98 10.40 -7.02 1.40
N ASP A 99 11.34 -6.48 2.18
CA ASP A 99 11.36 -6.63 3.63
C ASP A 99 11.64 -5.29 4.32
N ALA A 100 11.29 -5.19 5.62
CA ALA A 100 11.76 -4.08 6.43
C ALA A 100 13.21 -4.34 6.81
N ASP A 101 14.05 -3.30 6.78
CA ASP A 101 15.41 -3.45 7.26
C ASP A 101 15.43 -3.78 8.78
N PRO A 102 16.54 -4.31 9.32
CA PRO A 102 16.63 -4.72 10.72
C PRO A 102 16.40 -3.60 11.75
N GLU A 103 16.60 -2.34 11.35
CA GLU A 103 16.42 -1.14 12.16
C GLU A 103 14.98 -0.59 12.03
N GLY A 104 14.22 -1.07 11.04
CA GLY A 104 12.84 -0.66 10.76
C GLY A 104 12.76 0.74 10.16
N GLU A 105 13.84 1.24 9.55
CA GLU A 105 13.90 2.62 9.08
C GLU A 105 13.42 2.78 7.63
N THR A 106 13.60 1.74 6.83
CA THR A 106 13.44 1.67 5.38
C THR A 106 12.97 0.27 4.95
N LEU A 107 12.72 0.12 3.64
CA LEU A 107 12.44 -1.16 3.00
C LEU A 107 13.59 -1.56 2.07
N ASP A 108 13.99 -2.82 2.15
CA ASP A 108 14.90 -3.46 1.22
C ASP A 108 14.12 -4.09 0.08
N VAL A 109 14.62 -3.94 -1.16
CA VAL A 109 14.00 -4.49 -2.39
C VAL A 109 15.07 -5.21 -3.17
N ASN A 110 14.98 -6.54 -3.28
CA ASN A 110 16.02 -7.37 -3.89
C ASN A 110 15.42 -8.48 -4.75
N ALA A 111 16.18 -8.98 -5.73
CA ALA A 111 15.90 -10.29 -6.32
C ALA A 111 16.03 -11.38 -5.24
N LYS A 112 15.16 -12.38 -5.30
CA LYS A 112 15.19 -13.56 -4.44
C LYS A 112 16.15 -14.63 -4.97
#